data_AF-A0AA48L7N7-F1
#
_entry.id   AF-A0AA48L7N7-F1
#
_cell.length_a   1.000
_cell.length_b   1.000
_cell.length_c   1.000
_cell.angle_alpha   90.00
_cell.angle_beta   90.00
_cell.angle_gamma   90.00
#
_symmetry.space_group_name_H-M   'P 1'
#
loop_
_entity.id
_entity.type
_entity.pdbx_description
1 polymer ?
#
loop_
_entity_poly.entity_id
_entity_poly.type
_entity_poly.pdbx_seq_one_letter_code
_entity_poly.pdbx_strand_id
1 'polypeptide(L)'
;MSHPASPISTPSHGSCIAIQPPRHRSSHDKAAIDVAQFSVNEQCVPHGECDVFQDFINVGKPVFHIEYPTEKTSFSKLCTGSQFTTMLKNMDLSGMATYCDGSEATTQTL
;
A
#
# COMPACT_ATOMS: atom_id res chain seq x y z
N MET A 1 -39.10 -14.77 1.55
CA MET A 1 -37.95 -15.68 1.78
C MET A 1 -36.77 -14.79 2.14
N SER A 2 -36.55 -14.63 3.44
CA SER A 2 -35.56 -13.72 4.01
C SER A 2 -34.21 -14.43 4.04
N HIS A 3 -33.23 -13.95 3.29
CA HIS A 3 -31.85 -14.43 3.43
C HIS A 3 -31.34 -13.98 4.81
N PRO A 4 -30.75 -14.87 5.63
CA PRO A 4 -30.10 -14.43 6.85
C PRO A 4 -28.89 -13.57 6.46
N ALA A 5 -28.79 -12.38 7.06
CA ALA A 5 -27.57 -11.60 7.03
C ALA A 5 -26.44 -12.46 7.60
N SER A 6 -25.35 -12.62 6.84
CA SER A 6 -24.12 -13.24 7.33
C SER A 6 -23.70 -12.56 8.64
N PRO A 7 -23.22 -13.33 9.65
CA PRO A 7 -22.75 -12.73 10.89
C PRO A 7 -21.60 -11.80 10.53
N ILE A 8 -21.72 -10.54 10.94
CA ILE A 8 -20.59 -9.63 11.04
C ILE A 8 -19.57 -10.37 11.91
N SER A 9 -18.50 -10.86 11.28
CA SER A 9 -17.37 -11.42 12.00
C SER A 9 -16.89 -10.32 12.94
N THR A 10 -17.12 -10.47 14.24
CA THR A 10 -16.35 -9.73 15.23
C THR A 10 -14.89 -9.95 14.87
N PRO A 11 -14.07 -8.91 14.64
CA PRO A 11 -12.66 -9.13 14.35
C PRO A 11 -12.10 -9.89 15.56
N SER A 12 -11.71 -11.15 15.36
CA SER A 12 -10.67 -11.70 16.20
C SER A 12 -9.47 -10.77 15.99
N HIS A 13 -8.78 -10.38 17.05
CA HIS A 13 -7.76 -9.34 17.03
C HIS A 13 -6.49 -9.67 16.18
N GLY A 14 -6.59 -10.57 15.20
CA GLY A 14 -5.59 -10.77 14.17
C GLY A 14 -5.75 -9.71 13.09
N SER A 15 -5.07 -8.59 13.23
CA SER A 15 -4.94 -7.62 12.14
C SER A 15 -4.14 -8.25 10.99
N CYS A 16 -4.75 -8.41 9.82
CA CYS A 16 -4.06 -8.89 8.63
C CYS A 16 -3.40 -7.74 7.85
N ILE A 17 -2.37 -8.07 7.09
CA ILE A 17 -1.75 -7.17 6.11
C ILE A 17 -2.13 -7.67 4.73
N ALA A 18 -2.59 -6.78 3.86
CA ALA A 18 -2.74 -7.09 2.45
C ALA A 18 -1.48 -6.68 1.68
N ILE A 19 -0.84 -7.63 1.02
CA ILE A 19 0.27 -7.34 0.10
C ILE A 19 -0.29 -7.13 -1.31
N GLN A 20 0.41 -6.35 -2.12
CA GLN A 20 0.18 -6.23 -3.55
C GLN A 20 -0.13 -7.59 -4.20
N PRO A 21 -1.25 -7.71 -4.96
CA PRO A 21 -1.56 -8.94 -5.66
C PRO A 21 -0.60 -9.15 -6.84
N PRO A 22 -0.55 -10.37 -7.41
CA PRO A 22 0.19 -10.61 -8.65
C PRO A 22 -0.23 -9.63 -9.76
N ARG A 23 0.73 -9.29 -10.62
CA ARG A 23 0.49 -8.40 -11.77
C ARG A 23 -0.70 -8.90 -12.60
N HIS A 24 -1.46 -7.95 -13.17
CA HIS A 24 -2.69 -8.14 -13.96
C HIS A 24 -3.97 -8.37 -13.16
N ARG A 25 -3.94 -8.13 -11.85
CA ARG A 25 -5.15 -8.02 -11.07
C ARG A 25 -5.66 -6.58 -11.07
N SER A 26 -6.95 -6.38 -11.32
CA SER A 26 -7.57 -5.05 -11.33
C SER A 26 -8.02 -4.56 -9.95
N SER A 27 -8.06 -5.43 -8.94
CA SER A 27 -8.60 -5.12 -7.60
C SER A 27 -8.09 -6.12 -6.56
N HIS A 28 -8.21 -5.79 -5.27
CA HIS A 28 -7.96 -6.78 -4.21
C HIS A 28 -9.18 -7.71 -4.02
N ASP A 29 -8.95 -8.88 -3.41
CA ASP A 29 -10.05 -9.73 -2.95
C ASP A 29 -10.82 -8.99 -1.87
N LYS A 30 -12.15 -8.98 -1.97
CA LYS A 30 -13.00 -8.41 -0.91
C LYS A 30 -12.68 -9.00 0.47
N ALA A 31 -12.43 -10.31 0.54
CA ALA A 31 -12.04 -10.97 1.78
C ALA A 31 -10.73 -10.41 2.35
N ALA A 32 -9.75 -10.08 1.50
CA ALA A 32 -8.50 -9.45 1.92
C ALA A 32 -8.74 -8.02 2.42
N ILE A 33 -9.56 -7.24 1.70
CA ILE A 33 -9.94 -5.90 2.11
C ILE A 33 -10.65 -5.93 3.45
N ASP A 34 -11.58 -6.86 3.69
CA ASP A 34 -12.39 -6.92 4.91
C ASP A 34 -11.53 -7.16 6.16
N VAL A 35 -10.56 -8.09 6.08
CA VAL A 35 -9.76 -8.51 7.26
C VAL A 35 -8.49 -7.70 7.48
N ALA A 36 -7.95 -7.07 6.44
CA ALA A 36 -6.73 -6.28 6.56
C ALA A 36 -7.02 -4.86 7.08
N GLN A 37 -6.08 -4.30 7.84
CA GLN A 37 -6.18 -2.93 8.35
C GLN A 37 -5.48 -1.96 7.41
N PHE A 38 -4.53 -2.45 6.63
CA PHE A 38 -3.75 -1.68 5.67
C PHE A 38 -3.22 -2.58 4.57
N SER A 39 -2.74 -1.95 3.49
CA SER A 39 -1.98 -2.64 2.45
C SER A 39 -0.55 -2.11 2.35
N VAL A 40 0.39 -2.98 1.96
CA VAL A 40 1.74 -2.60 1.55
C VAL A 40 1.87 -2.79 0.05
N ASN A 41 2.33 -1.75 -0.63
CA ASN A 41 2.52 -1.70 -2.08
C ASN A 41 3.96 -1.32 -2.40
N GLU A 42 4.57 -2.01 -3.35
CA GLU A 42 5.89 -1.68 -3.88
C GLU A 42 5.78 -1.36 -5.37
N GLN A 43 6.24 -0.17 -5.76
CA GLN A 43 6.41 0.22 -7.16
C GLN A 43 5.14 0.26 -8.02
N CYS A 44 3.99 0.72 -7.50
CA CYS A 44 2.81 0.84 -8.36
C CYS A 44 2.95 1.92 -9.44
N VAL A 45 3.68 3.01 -9.17
CA VAL A 45 3.84 4.15 -10.08
C VAL A 45 4.57 3.75 -11.37
N PRO A 46 5.76 3.11 -11.34
CA PRO A 46 6.44 2.70 -12.56
C PRO A 46 5.70 1.61 -13.34
N HIS A 47 4.78 0.87 -12.70
CA HIS A 47 4.02 -0.22 -13.31
C HIS A 47 2.60 0.17 -13.72
N GLY A 48 2.10 1.35 -13.33
CA GLY A 48 0.73 1.76 -13.60
C GLY A 48 -0.31 0.91 -12.85
N GLU A 49 0.03 0.41 -11.66
CA GLU A 49 -0.79 -0.53 -10.88
C GLU A 49 -1.44 0.12 -9.65
N CYS A 50 -1.35 1.45 -9.51
CA CYS A 50 -1.81 2.15 -8.30
C CYS A 50 -3.33 2.08 -8.10
N ASP A 51 -4.10 1.90 -9.18
CA ASP A 51 -5.55 1.83 -9.13
C ASP A 51 -6.06 0.60 -8.36
N VAL A 52 -5.26 -0.48 -8.32
CA VAL A 52 -5.57 -1.71 -7.58
C VAL A 52 -5.78 -1.44 -6.10
N PHE A 53 -5.10 -0.44 -5.55
CA PHE A 53 -5.14 -0.09 -4.13
C PHE A 53 -6.23 0.92 -3.76
N GLN A 54 -6.98 1.45 -4.73
CA GLN A 54 -8.09 2.37 -4.45
C GLN A 54 -9.17 1.71 -3.60
N ASP A 55 -9.34 0.39 -3.68
CA ASP A 55 -10.27 -0.34 -2.84
C ASP A 55 -9.99 -0.16 -1.34
N PHE A 56 -8.71 -0.09 -0.94
CA PHE A 56 -8.32 0.18 0.45
C PHE A 56 -8.62 1.63 0.83
N ILE A 57 -8.26 2.58 -0.03
CA ILE A 57 -8.49 4.01 0.18
C ILE A 57 -9.99 4.33 0.30
N ASN A 58 -10.81 3.76 -0.58
CA ASN A 58 -12.26 3.98 -0.62
C ASN A 58 -12.98 3.54 0.65
N VAL A 59 -12.41 2.57 1.39
CA VAL A 59 -12.94 2.12 2.70
C VAL A 59 -12.18 2.71 3.89
N GLY A 60 -11.35 3.74 3.65
CA GLY A 60 -10.61 4.45 4.69
C GLY A 60 -9.44 3.67 5.30
N LYS A 61 -8.92 2.66 4.59
CA LYS A 61 -7.76 1.87 5.04
C LYS A 61 -6.48 2.37 4.38
N PRO A 62 -5.39 2.59 5.13
CA PRO A 62 -4.16 3.14 4.58
C PRO A 62 -3.44 2.16 3.66
N VAL A 63 -2.72 2.72 2.69
CA VAL A 63 -1.80 2.01 1.80
C VAL A 63 -0.41 2.57 2.06
N PHE A 64 0.48 1.75 2.60
CA PHE A 64 1.90 2.05 2.73
C PHE A 64 2.56 1.79 1.39
N HIS A 65 2.94 2.87 0.73
CA HIS A 65 3.39 2.89 -0.65
C HIS A 65 4.90 3.11 -0.69
N ILE A 66 5.64 2.12 -1.17
CA ILE A 66 7.08 2.14 -1.26
C ILE A 66 7.46 2.30 -2.72
N GLU A 67 8.22 3.36 -3.01
CA GLU A 67 8.77 3.62 -4.33
C GLU A 67 10.30 3.67 -4.28
N TYR A 68 10.93 3.22 -5.36
CA TYR A 68 12.39 3.20 -5.49
C TYR A 68 12.81 4.21 -6.55
N PRO A 69 13.32 5.40 -6.14
CA PRO A 69 13.85 6.38 -7.08
C PRO A 69 14.96 5.78 -7.94
N THR A 70 14.96 6.16 -9.21
CA THR A 70 16.04 5.87 -10.16
C THR A 70 16.45 7.16 -10.84
N GLU A 71 17.60 7.18 -11.51
CA GLU A 71 18.03 8.32 -12.33
C GLU A 71 16.99 8.77 -13.38
N LYS A 72 16.05 7.87 -13.74
CA LYS A 72 15.03 8.12 -14.76
C LYS A 72 13.67 8.52 -14.17
N THR A 73 13.47 8.42 -12.87
CA THR A 73 12.20 8.73 -12.20
C THR A 73 12.36 9.92 -11.28
N SER A 74 11.70 11.03 -11.62
CA SER A 74 11.70 12.23 -10.77
C SER A 74 10.97 11.95 -9.46
N PHE A 75 11.52 12.44 -8.35
CA PHE A 75 10.94 12.39 -7.02
C PHE A 75 9.45 12.83 -6.99
N SER A 76 9.14 13.94 -7.65
CA SER A 76 7.78 14.48 -7.78
C SER A 76 6.80 13.51 -8.44
N LYS A 77 7.28 12.62 -9.32
CA LYS A 77 6.44 11.62 -10.01
C LYS A 77 6.09 10.45 -9.09
N LEU A 78 7.01 10.05 -8.22
CA LEU A 78 6.76 8.96 -7.26
C LEU A 78 5.81 9.43 -6.13
N CYS A 79 5.79 10.72 -5.87
CA CYS A 79 4.96 11.36 -4.85
C CYS A 79 3.57 11.82 -5.35
N THR A 80 3.11 11.38 -6.52
CA THR A 80 1.77 11.76 -7.04
C THR A 80 0.61 11.00 -6.39
N GLY A 81 0.88 9.94 -5.64
CA GLY A 81 -0.13 9.15 -4.92
C GLY A 81 -0.63 9.87 -3.66
N SER A 82 -1.35 10.99 -3.80
CA SER A 82 -1.75 11.87 -2.70
C SER A 82 -2.62 11.22 -1.61
N GLN A 83 -3.17 10.04 -1.88
CA GLN A 83 -3.98 9.28 -0.93
C GLN A 83 -3.19 8.14 -0.25
N PHE A 84 -1.94 7.94 -0.63
CA PHE A 84 -1.07 6.92 -0.08
C PHE A 84 -0.07 7.50 0.92
N THR A 85 0.34 6.68 1.87
CA THR A 85 1.50 6.98 2.74
C THR A 85 2.76 6.56 2.00
N THR A 86 3.32 7.50 1.23
CA THR A 86 4.45 7.22 0.33
C THR A 86 5.80 7.37 1.05
N MET A 87 6.65 6.36 0.92
CA MET A 87 8.03 6.34 1.37
C MET A 87 8.94 5.97 0.20
N LEU A 88 10.02 6.72 0.04
CA LEU A 88 11.04 6.46 -0.96
C LEU A 88 12.20 5.72 -0.30
N LYS A 89 12.60 4.62 -0.92
CA LYS A 89 13.61 3.71 -0.40
C LYS A 89 14.69 3.44 -1.43
N ASN A 90 15.86 3.03 -0.95
CA ASN A 90 16.82 2.34 -1.80
C ASN A 90 16.32 0.92 -2.08
N MET A 91 16.66 0.38 -3.25
CA MET A 91 16.24 -0.96 -3.68
C MET A 91 16.80 -2.08 -2.77
N ASP A 92 17.91 -1.82 -2.08
CA ASP A 92 18.49 -2.73 -1.09
C ASP A 92 17.79 -2.69 0.28
N LEU A 93 16.77 -1.82 0.42
CA LEU A 93 16.03 -1.59 1.66
C LEU A 93 16.91 -1.19 2.85
N SER A 94 18.06 -0.56 2.58
CA SER A 94 18.95 0.04 3.59
C SER A 94 18.22 1.04 4.49
N GLY A 95 18.83 1.41 5.63
CA GLY A 95 18.16 2.17 6.70
C GLY A 95 17.53 3.51 6.31
N MET A 96 17.98 4.14 5.23
CA MET A 96 17.48 5.44 4.78
C MET A 96 16.05 5.34 4.23
N ALA A 97 15.21 6.31 4.60
CA ALA A 97 13.87 6.52 4.07
C ALA A 97 13.65 8.02 3.84
N THR A 98 13.19 8.38 2.64
CA THR A 98 12.83 9.76 2.30
C THR A 98 11.31 9.86 2.08
N TYR A 99 10.68 10.91 2.55
CA TYR A 99 9.25 11.15 2.42
C TYR A 99 8.95 12.23 1.38
N CYS A 100 7.70 12.28 0.92
CA CYS A 100 7.30 13.19 -0.16
C CYS A 100 7.35 14.69 0.19
N ASP A 101 7.48 15.04 1.47
CA ASP A 101 7.76 16.40 1.94
C ASP A 101 9.27 16.74 1.94
N GLY A 102 10.12 15.79 1.51
CA GLY A 102 11.58 15.91 1.52
C GLY A 102 12.22 15.59 2.86
N SER A 103 11.44 15.21 3.89
CA SER A 103 12.01 14.76 5.17
C SER A 103 12.64 13.38 5.05
N GLU A 104 13.61 13.10 5.91
CA GLU A 104 14.38 11.85 5.90
C GLU A 104 14.46 11.23 7.29
N ALA A 105 14.48 9.90 7.34
CA ALA A 105 14.73 9.12 8.53
C ALA A 105 15.68 7.97 8.22
N THR A 106 16.61 7.67 9.13
CA THR A 106 17.51 6.51 9.01
C THR A 106 17.28 5.59 10.19
N THR A 107 17.02 4.31 9.91
CA THR A 107 16.92 3.24 10.91
C THR A 107 18.12 2.31 10.83
N GLN A 108 18.50 1.68 11.95
CA GLN A 108 19.47 0.58 11.89
C GLN A 108 18.86 -0.61 11.15
N THR A 109 19.57 -1.11 10.15
CA THR A 109 19.29 -2.39 9.50
C THR A 109 20.16 -3.49 10.10
N LEU A 110 19.72 -4.74 9.98
CA LEU A 110 20.45 -5.93 10.45
C LEU A 110 21.78 -6.12 9.72
#